data_AF-G4ZK74-F1
#
_entry.id   AF-G4ZK74-F1
#
_cell.length_a   1.000
_cell.length_b   1.000
_cell.length_c   1.000
_cell.angle_alpha   90.00
_cell.angle_beta   90.00
_cell.angle_gamma   90.00
#
_symmetry.space_group_name_H-M   'P 1'
#
loop_
_entity.id
_entity.type
_entity.pdbx_description
1 polymer ?
#
loop_
_entity_poly.entity_id
_entity_poly.type
_entity_poly.pdbx_seq_one_letter_code
_entity_poly.pdbx_strand_id
1 'polypeptide(L)'
;MAEHGAEDAAYWRQFERDYYALLGVARGSSSDDIRARFLTLSREFHPDRRRGDTSLVGAANAQYAALDRAYKVLCDPLKRRAYDVYGERGVLVLEQDGAARSRALGAHLETAGELQRYVEELLRRTNQQALEAQFSSFSEMSMSVDASQFVQAPMRGLRSLFQRGARYVERSEMTIHQRTSFPLSRNTTLTLGGYMADKVGLGMGSFTMQLAHQSFDPSVPSFTLSSELGWMPKLHCQISQPVSPHTVFMIIPELDDNGLDISMGANQLLSPELHGAMMWSTRDGISASLSQDTGTYNATAAVAVNGAGPNVSFQLRRALMAATTAKVSLRASLAMGLSFVAGASREISNRTRVALGVLLARAGVTLRVGFTRGSVRFVVPIFLSPFSAQSAFATFCAATSPFVVAAVVTQLVKPAQERKRRLELEHRHDMRVQYLAAARQGALEQQKLMQRCANEKVEQERQREDGKGLVILLARYGKNPTSPESREPRRDDLDVALRAMREQDLNRAIGDDEEIGSGDNISQQEEEAELLEQRWIDVTVPLRFFVKVRQHLFYCASVEG
;
A
#
# COMPACT_ATOMS: atom_id res chain seq x y z
N MET A 1 -19.03 -31.54 -26.61
CA MET A 1 -18.23 -30.78 -25.62
C MET A 1 -18.68 -29.32 -25.42
N ALA A 2 -19.50 -28.73 -26.30
CA ALA A 2 -20.01 -27.36 -26.13
C ALA A 2 -21.31 -27.26 -25.30
N GLU A 3 -22.11 -28.33 -25.20
CA GLU A 3 -23.41 -28.30 -24.49
C GLU A 3 -23.30 -28.41 -22.97
N HIS A 4 -22.38 -29.23 -22.42
CA HIS A 4 -22.16 -29.31 -20.97
C HIS A 4 -21.59 -28.02 -20.36
N GLY A 5 -20.82 -27.23 -21.12
CA GLY A 5 -20.34 -25.93 -20.65
C GLY A 5 -21.43 -24.86 -20.54
N ALA A 6 -22.55 -25.03 -21.25
CA ALA A 6 -23.68 -24.12 -21.19
C ALA A 6 -24.59 -24.40 -19.99
N GLU A 7 -24.73 -25.66 -19.58
CA GLU A 7 -25.48 -26.07 -18.40
C GLU A 7 -24.75 -25.72 -17.10
N ASP A 8 -23.43 -25.90 -17.05
CA ASP A 8 -22.61 -25.43 -15.92
C ASP A 8 -22.66 -23.89 -15.79
N ALA A 9 -22.64 -23.16 -16.91
CA ALA A 9 -22.80 -21.71 -16.91
C ALA A 9 -24.20 -21.25 -16.47
N ALA A 10 -25.25 -22.05 -16.72
CA ALA A 10 -26.60 -21.81 -16.22
C ALA A 10 -26.73 -22.10 -14.72
N TYR A 11 -26.04 -23.13 -14.22
CA TYR A 11 -26.01 -23.49 -12.80
C TYR A 11 -25.32 -22.42 -11.94
N TRP A 12 -24.26 -21.77 -12.43
CA TRP A 12 -23.61 -20.65 -11.72
C TRP A 12 -24.43 -19.34 -11.71
N ARG A 13 -25.35 -19.13 -12.66
CA ARG A 13 -26.27 -17.96 -12.61
C ARG A 13 -27.25 -18.03 -11.44
N GLN A 14 -27.50 -19.22 -10.89
CA GLN A 14 -28.48 -19.44 -9.83
C GLN A 14 -28.00 -19.02 -8.44
N PHE A 15 -26.70 -18.75 -8.26
CA PHE A 15 -26.11 -18.35 -6.97
C PHE A 15 -25.50 -16.93 -6.96
N GLU A 16 -25.57 -16.17 -8.05
CA GLU A 16 -25.51 -14.71 -7.93
C GLU A 16 -26.84 -14.25 -7.30
N ARG A 17 -26.78 -13.65 -6.11
CA ARG A 17 -27.98 -13.21 -5.39
C ARG A 17 -28.75 -12.22 -6.26
N ASP A 18 -29.90 -12.62 -6.80
CA ASP A 18 -30.77 -11.70 -7.54
C ASP A 18 -31.21 -10.57 -6.61
N TYR A 19 -30.80 -9.34 -6.91
CA TYR A 19 -31.06 -8.15 -6.09
C TYR A 19 -32.55 -7.85 -5.99
N TYR A 20 -33.33 -8.18 -7.02
CA TYR A 20 -34.79 -8.05 -6.99
C TYR A 20 -35.40 -9.06 -6.03
N ALA A 21 -34.93 -10.31 -6.04
CA ALA A 21 -35.37 -11.34 -5.11
C ALA A 21 -34.95 -11.01 -3.66
N LEU A 22 -33.74 -10.48 -3.48
CA LEU A 22 -33.19 -10.12 -2.17
C LEU A 22 -33.98 -8.99 -1.49
N LEU A 23 -34.49 -8.03 -2.26
CA LEU A 23 -35.36 -6.95 -1.78
C LEU A 23 -36.86 -7.30 -1.83
N GLY A 24 -37.23 -8.45 -2.40
CA GLY A 24 -38.61 -8.88 -2.57
C GLY A 24 -39.43 -7.97 -3.49
N VAL A 25 -38.81 -7.43 -4.54
CA VAL A 25 -39.43 -6.51 -5.52
C VAL A 25 -39.44 -7.11 -6.92
N ALA A 26 -40.37 -6.66 -7.75
CA ALA A 26 -40.41 -7.06 -9.15
C ALA A 26 -39.37 -6.28 -9.97
N ARG A 27 -38.91 -6.86 -11.10
CA ARG A 27 -37.96 -6.19 -12.01
C ARG A 27 -38.49 -4.88 -12.60
N GLY A 28 -39.81 -4.70 -12.65
CA GLY A 28 -40.48 -3.46 -13.08
C GLY A 28 -40.80 -2.46 -11.97
N SER A 29 -40.42 -2.71 -10.71
CA SER A 29 -40.74 -1.82 -9.59
C SER A 29 -40.09 -0.44 -9.72
N SER A 30 -40.79 0.60 -9.25
CA SER A 30 -40.28 1.97 -9.25
C SER A 30 -39.15 2.16 -8.23
N SER A 31 -38.37 3.23 -8.36
CA SER A 31 -37.32 3.56 -7.37
C SER A 31 -37.89 3.78 -5.96
N ASP A 32 -39.12 4.29 -5.88
CA ASP A 32 -39.79 4.56 -4.61
C ASP A 32 -40.25 3.27 -3.92
N ASP A 33 -40.73 2.30 -4.69
CA ASP A 33 -41.07 0.95 -4.18
C ASP A 33 -39.83 0.23 -3.65
N ILE A 34 -38.72 0.33 -4.39
CA ILE A 34 -37.42 -0.25 -4.00
C ILE A 34 -36.93 0.38 -2.69
N ARG A 35 -37.06 1.70 -2.53
CA ARG A 35 -36.69 2.42 -1.31
C ARG A 35 -37.59 2.03 -0.13
N ALA A 36 -38.90 1.94 -0.33
CA ALA A 36 -39.85 1.56 0.71
C ALA A 36 -39.56 0.16 1.24
N ARG A 37 -39.30 -0.81 0.34
CA ARG A 37 -38.97 -2.19 0.71
C ARG A 37 -37.64 -2.31 1.43
N PHE A 38 -36.61 -1.61 0.95
CA PHE A 38 -35.32 -1.55 1.63
C PHE A 38 -35.44 -1.00 3.05
N LEU A 39 -36.25 0.04 3.27
CA LEU A 39 -36.44 0.64 4.60
C LEU A 39 -37.07 -0.33 5.59
N THR A 40 -38.04 -1.14 5.14
CA THR A 40 -38.66 -2.19 5.96
C THR A 40 -37.64 -3.26 6.33
N LEU A 41 -36.92 -3.81 5.35
CA LEU A 41 -35.93 -4.86 5.57
C LEU A 41 -34.73 -4.37 6.41
N SER A 42 -34.29 -3.13 6.20
CA SER A 42 -33.21 -2.50 6.97
C SER A 42 -33.54 -2.45 8.47
N ARG A 43 -34.79 -2.15 8.85
CA ARG A 43 -35.24 -2.13 10.26
C ARG A 43 -35.32 -3.53 10.89
N GLU A 44 -35.49 -4.57 10.09
CA GLU A 44 -35.57 -5.97 10.55
C GLU A 44 -34.18 -6.60 10.69
N PHE A 45 -33.27 -6.29 9.77
CA PHE A 45 -31.92 -6.84 9.72
C PHE A 45 -30.84 -5.92 10.33
N HIS A 46 -31.23 -4.82 10.99
CA HIS A 46 -30.28 -3.93 11.65
C HIS A 46 -29.55 -4.64 12.82
N PRO A 47 -28.21 -4.58 12.91
CA PRO A 47 -27.45 -5.29 13.94
C PRO A 47 -27.81 -4.84 15.36
N ASP A 48 -28.17 -3.57 15.56
CA ASP A 48 -28.59 -3.06 16.88
C ASP A 48 -29.83 -3.75 17.45
N ARG A 49 -30.65 -4.39 16.60
CA ARG A 49 -31.88 -5.04 17.03
C ARG A 49 -31.66 -6.46 17.55
N ARG A 50 -30.45 -7.03 17.38
CA ARG A 50 -30.08 -8.40 17.80
C ARG A 50 -28.95 -8.41 18.84
N ARG A 51 -28.97 -7.47 19.78
CA ARG A 51 -28.04 -7.41 20.92
C ARG A 51 -28.34 -8.59 21.87
N GLY A 52 -27.59 -9.69 21.74
CA GLY A 52 -27.71 -10.86 22.62
C GLY A 52 -26.99 -12.11 22.13
N ASP A 53 -27.00 -12.37 20.81
CA ASP A 53 -26.41 -13.60 20.22
C ASP A 53 -25.35 -13.28 19.17
N THR A 54 -24.08 -13.55 19.49
CA THR A 54 -22.91 -13.21 18.65
C THR A 54 -22.97 -13.87 17.25
N SER A 55 -23.56 -15.06 17.14
CA SER A 55 -23.75 -15.77 15.85
C SER A 55 -24.81 -15.11 14.96
N LEU A 56 -25.90 -14.61 15.55
CA LEU A 56 -27.00 -13.93 14.83
C LEU A 56 -26.61 -12.51 14.41
N VAL A 57 -25.76 -11.83 15.19
CA VAL A 57 -25.19 -10.52 14.83
C VAL A 57 -24.30 -10.63 13.58
N GLY A 58 -23.46 -11.68 13.49
CA GLY A 58 -22.65 -11.94 12.30
C GLY A 58 -23.49 -12.20 11.04
N ALA A 59 -24.53 -13.02 11.16
CA ALA A 59 -25.46 -13.30 10.07
C ALA A 59 -26.25 -12.05 9.63
N ALA A 60 -26.71 -11.24 10.58
CA ALA A 60 -27.42 -9.98 10.32
C ALA A 60 -26.51 -8.97 9.58
N ASN A 61 -25.25 -8.83 9.98
CA ASN A 61 -24.28 -7.96 9.31
C ASN A 61 -24.08 -8.36 7.84
N ALA A 62 -23.91 -9.66 7.57
CA ALA A 62 -23.73 -10.17 6.21
C ALA A 62 -24.97 -9.97 5.33
N GLN A 63 -26.18 -10.12 5.90
CA GLN A 63 -27.44 -9.90 5.19
C GLN A 63 -27.71 -8.41 4.94
N TYR A 64 -27.45 -7.56 5.93
CA TYR A 64 -27.59 -6.11 5.82
C TYR A 64 -26.68 -5.53 4.74
N ALA A 65 -25.41 -5.95 4.69
CA ALA A 65 -24.48 -5.52 3.64
C ALA A 65 -24.98 -5.90 2.24
N ALA A 66 -25.61 -7.06 2.09
CA ALA A 66 -26.19 -7.50 0.83
C ALA A 66 -27.46 -6.71 0.44
N LEU A 67 -28.32 -6.38 1.41
CA LEU A 67 -29.50 -5.52 1.22
C LEU A 67 -29.12 -4.11 0.79
N ASP A 68 -28.14 -3.52 1.48
CA ASP A 68 -27.62 -2.18 1.18
C ASP A 68 -27.00 -2.13 -0.23
N ARG A 69 -26.25 -3.17 -0.61
CA ARG A 69 -25.70 -3.31 -1.97
C ARG A 69 -26.81 -3.41 -3.01
N ALA A 70 -27.82 -4.26 -2.81
CA ALA A 70 -28.96 -4.38 -3.73
C ALA A 70 -29.70 -3.05 -3.90
N TYR A 71 -29.97 -2.33 -2.81
CA TYR A 71 -30.61 -1.02 -2.85
C TYR A 71 -29.79 0.01 -3.63
N LYS A 72 -28.48 0.11 -3.36
CA LYS A 72 -27.57 1.04 -4.04
C LYS A 72 -27.47 0.79 -5.55
N VAL A 73 -27.56 -0.47 -5.98
CA VAL A 73 -27.50 -0.84 -7.40
C VAL A 73 -28.83 -0.58 -8.09
N LEU A 74 -29.95 -0.99 -7.50
CA LEU A 74 -31.27 -0.86 -8.14
C LEU A 74 -31.82 0.57 -8.10
N CYS A 75 -31.42 1.41 -7.14
CA CYS A 75 -31.86 2.80 -7.05
C CYS A 75 -31.16 3.72 -8.07
N ASP A 76 -29.97 3.35 -8.54
CA ASP A 76 -29.22 4.11 -9.54
C ASP A 76 -29.60 3.62 -10.96
N PRO A 77 -30.18 4.46 -11.83
CA PRO A 77 -30.66 4.04 -13.14
C PRO A 77 -29.54 3.49 -14.04
N LEU A 78 -28.30 3.97 -13.92
CA LEU A 78 -27.17 3.48 -14.71
C LEU A 78 -26.74 2.09 -14.24
N LYS A 79 -26.65 1.89 -12.92
CA LYS A 79 -26.26 0.61 -12.32
C LYS A 79 -27.35 -0.44 -12.49
N ARG A 80 -28.63 -0.07 -12.35
CA ARG A 80 -29.77 -0.95 -12.62
C ARG A 80 -29.75 -1.48 -14.05
N ARG A 81 -29.52 -0.61 -15.04
CA ARG A 81 -29.39 -1.03 -16.45
C ARG A 81 -28.20 -1.98 -16.67
N ALA A 82 -27.04 -1.69 -16.07
CA ALA A 82 -25.88 -2.57 -16.15
C ALA A 82 -26.16 -3.93 -15.49
N TYR A 83 -26.88 -3.93 -14.37
CA TYR A 83 -27.29 -5.13 -13.65
C TYR A 83 -28.28 -5.99 -14.44
N ASP A 84 -29.29 -5.36 -15.06
CA ASP A 84 -30.32 -6.07 -15.82
C ASP A 84 -29.74 -6.81 -17.05
N VAL A 85 -28.69 -6.28 -17.67
CA VAL A 85 -28.05 -6.85 -18.86
C VAL A 85 -26.89 -7.79 -18.52
N TYR A 86 -26.02 -7.41 -17.58
CA TYR A 86 -24.74 -8.09 -17.31
C TYR A 86 -24.59 -8.63 -15.89
N GLY A 87 -25.64 -8.52 -15.05
CA GLY A 87 -25.62 -8.95 -13.66
C GLY A 87 -24.67 -8.13 -12.77
N GLU A 88 -24.25 -8.70 -11.65
CA GLU A 88 -23.36 -8.03 -10.70
C GLU A 88 -21.99 -7.70 -11.30
N ARG A 89 -21.51 -8.52 -12.25
CA ARG A 89 -20.24 -8.29 -12.96
C ARG A 89 -20.22 -6.98 -13.73
N GLY A 90 -21.33 -6.61 -14.37
CA GLY A 90 -21.45 -5.33 -15.09
C GLY A 90 -21.39 -4.12 -14.16
N VAL A 91 -22.01 -4.23 -12.98
CA VAL A 91 -22.01 -3.17 -11.97
C VAL A 91 -20.62 -2.98 -11.35
N LEU A 92 -19.95 -4.07 -10.99
CA LEU A 92 -18.60 -4.04 -10.43
C LEU A 92 -17.60 -3.32 -11.34
N VAL A 93 -17.64 -3.64 -12.63
CA VAL A 93 -16.76 -3.02 -13.62
C VAL A 93 -17.06 -1.53 -13.81
N LEU A 94 -18.34 -1.14 -13.77
CA LEU A 94 -18.76 0.26 -13.85
C LEU A 94 -18.31 1.07 -12.61
N GLU A 95 -18.32 0.46 -11.42
CA GLU A 95 -17.88 1.11 -10.17
C GLU A 95 -16.35 1.23 -10.06
N GLN A 96 -15.61 0.28 -10.61
CA GLN A 96 -14.14 0.30 -10.64
C GLN A 96 -13.58 1.41 -11.55
N ASP A 97 -14.30 1.76 -12.61
CA ASP A 97 -13.92 2.85 -13.50
C ASP A 97 -14.45 4.20 -12.96
N GLY A 98 -13.66 4.87 -12.13
CA GLY A 98 -14.00 6.17 -11.53
C GLY A 98 -14.29 7.28 -12.57
N ALA A 99 -13.92 7.08 -13.84
CA ALA A 99 -14.25 7.97 -14.96
C ALA A 99 -15.66 7.75 -15.54
N ALA A 100 -16.33 6.63 -15.23
CA ALA A 100 -17.68 6.34 -15.70
C ALA A 100 -18.70 7.33 -15.12
N ARG A 101 -18.55 7.72 -13.84
CA ARG A 101 -19.40 8.74 -13.20
C ARG A 101 -19.20 10.12 -13.84
N SER A 102 -17.96 10.54 -14.10
CA SER A 102 -17.69 11.87 -14.68
C SER A 102 -18.09 11.97 -16.15
N ARG A 103 -17.95 10.88 -16.93
CA ARG A 103 -18.46 10.82 -18.31
C ARG A 103 -19.98 10.71 -18.37
N ALA A 104 -20.62 9.99 -17.45
CA ALA A 104 -22.09 9.94 -17.37
C ALA A 104 -22.73 11.26 -16.91
N LEU A 105 -21.99 12.09 -16.17
CA LEU A 105 -22.38 13.46 -15.79
C LEU A 105 -22.07 14.49 -16.90
N GLY A 106 -21.09 14.24 -17.77
CA GLY A 106 -20.66 15.15 -18.83
C GLY A 106 -21.19 14.85 -20.24
N ALA A 107 -21.66 13.64 -20.49
CA ALA A 107 -22.33 13.23 -21.71
C ALA A 107 -23.63 12.53 -21.31
N HIS A 108 -24.75 13.04 -21.82
CA HIS A 108 -26.03 12.37 -21.84
C HIS A 108 -25.87 10.97 -22.46
N LEU A 109 -25.60 9.94 -21.64
CA LEU A 109 -25.79 8.53 -22.02
C LEU A 109 -27.29 8.26 -22.11
N GLU A 110 -27.97 8.96 -23.02
CA GLU A 110 -29.43 8.91 -23.17
C GLU A 110 -29.86 7.62 -23.87
N THR A 111 -29.00 7.03 -24.70
CA THR A 111 -29.34 5.83 -25.48
C THR A 111 -28.89 4.55 -24.77
N ALA A 112 -29.83 3.64 -24.51
CA ALA A 112 -29.56 2.33 -23.87
C ALA A 112 -28.44 1.53 -24.58
N GLY A 113 -28.31 1.69 -25.90
CA GLY A 113 -27.26 1.04 -26.70
C GLY A 113 -25.84 1.57 -26.46
N GLU A 114 -25.67 2.84 -26.07
CA GLU A 114 -24.34 3.42 -25.80
C GLU A 114 -23.79 2.95 -24.46
N LEU A 115 -24.65 2.88 -23.43
CA LEU A 115 -24.29 2.31 -22.13
C LEU A 115 -23.91 0.82 -22.26
N GLN A 116 -24.65 0.06 -23.07
CA GLN A 116 -24.34 -1.35 -23.33
C GLN A 116 -22.95 -1.54 -23.95
N ARG A 117 -22.62 -0.77 -25.00
CA ARG A 117 -21.30 -0.80 -25.65
C ARG A 117 -20.20 -0.39 -24.69
N TYR A 118 -20.44 0.64 -23.86
CA TYR A 118 -19.47 1.09 -22.86
C TYR A 118 -19.16 0.01 -21.82
N VAL A 119 -20.20 -0.59 -21.24
CA VAL A 119 -20.03 -1.67 -20.24
C VAL A 119 -19.38 -2.90 -20.88
N GLU A 120 -19.72 -3.22 -22.14
CA GLU A 120 -19.08 -4.30 -22.89
C GLU A 120 -17.59 -4.05 -23.13
N GLU A 121 -17.21 -2.83 -23.52
CA GLU A 121 -15.80 -2.43 -23.66
C GLU A 121 -15.05 -2.55 -22.34
N LEU A 122 -15.66 -2.11 -21.23
CA LEU A 122 -15.04 -2.24 -19.92
C LEU A 122 -14.90 -3.70 -19.50
N LEU A 123 -15.93 -4.53 -19.67
CA LEU A 123 -15.88 -5.96 -19.38
C LEU A 123 -14.78 -6.64 -20.20
N ARG A 124 -14.64 -6.28 -21.48
CA ARG A 124 -13.57 -6.78 -22.35
C ARG A 124 -12.19 -6.38 -21.82
N ARG A 125 -12.00 -5.12 -21.42
CA ARG A 125 -10.72 -4.64 -20.84
C ARG A 125 -10.40 -5.36 -19.52
N THR A 126 -11.37 -5.49 -18.63
CA THR A 126 -11.17 -6.15 -17.33
C THR A 126 -10.90 -7.64 -17.50
N ASN A 127 -11.60 -8.31 -18.40
CA ASN A 127 -11.33 -9.71 -18.73
C ASN A 127 -9.95 -9.88 -19.36
N GLN A 128 -9.54 -8.98 -20.25
CA GLN A 128 -8.21 -9.01 -20.85
C GLN A 128 -7.12 -8.78 -19.79
N GLN A 129 -7.30 -7.82 -18.88
CA GLN A 129 -6.37 -7.60 -17.76
C GLN A 129 -6.34 -8.78 -16.80
N ALA A 130 -7.47 -9.45 -16.55
CA ALA A 130 -7.53 -10.64 -15.71
C ALA A 130 -6.80 -11.83 -16.37
N LEU A 131 -6.95 -12.00 -17.69
CA LEU A 131 -6.21 -13.00 -18.47
C LEU A 131 -4.70 -12.69 -18.49
N GLU A 132 -4.32 -11.43 -18.75
CA GLU A 132 -2.93 -10.99 -18.72
C GLU A 132 -2.32 -11.11 -17.32
N ALA A 133 -3.07 -10.84 -16.26
CA ALA A 133 -2.63 -11.00 -14.87
C ALA A 133 -2.47 -12.47 -14.46
N GLN A 134 -3.21 -13.40 -15.08
CA GLN A 134 -3.00 -14.84 -14.88
C GLN A 134 -1.64 -15.29 -15.42
N PHE A 135 -1.12 -14.62 -16.45
CA PHE A 135 0.21 -14.89 -17.00
C PHE A 135 1.27 -14.02 -16.32
N SER A 136 1.86 -14.52 -15.25
CA SER A 136 3.02 -13.87 -14.64
C SER A 136 4.30 -14.25 -15.42
N SER A 137 4.66 -13.41 -16.39
CA SER A 137 6.02 -13.43 -16.94
C SER A 137 6.97 -12.75 -15.94
N PHE A 138 8.16 -13.30 -15.74
CA PHE A 138 9.24 -12.69 -14.97
C PHE A 138 10.54 -12.85 -15.74
N SER A 139 11.25 -11.74 -15.97
CA SER A 139 12.53 -11.74 -16.67
C SER A 139 13.58 -11.08 -15.80
N GLU A 140 14.65 -11.81 -15.48
CA GLU A 140 15.83 -11.30 -14.80
C GLU A 140 17.02 -11.29 -15.76
N MET A 141 17.50 -10.10 -16.08
CA MET A 141 18.69 -9.88 -16.90
C MET A 141 19.81 -9.38 -16.00
N SER A 142 20.94 -10.07 -16.03
CA SER A 142 22.14 -9.65 -15.34
C SER A 142 23.30 -9.50 -16.30
N MET A 143 24.04 -8.40 -16.19
CA MET A 143 25.22 -8.14 -17.02
C MET A 143 26.36 -7.74 -16.10
N SER A 144 27.32 -8.64 -15.94
CA SER A 144 28.51 -8.38 -15.15
C SER A 144 29.52 -7.56 -15.95
N VAL A 145 30.08 -6.59 -15.25
CA VAL A 145 30.99 -5.60 -15.81
C VAL A 145 32.27 -5.62 -14.99
N ASP A 146 33.40 -5.88 -15.62
CA ASP A 146 34.70 -5.70 -14.97
C ASP A 146 35.12 -4.23 -15.10
N ALA A 147 35.22 -3.54 -13.95
CA ALA A 147 35.67 -2.16 -13.86
C ALA A 147 36.97 -2.03 -13.05
N SER A 148 37.68 -3.13 -12.79
CA SER A 148 38.91 -3.14 -11.98
C SER A 148 39.99 -2.18 -12.50
N GLN A 149 40.08 -2.01 -13.83
CA GLN A 149 41.01 -1.08 -14.46
C GLN A 149 40.73 0.40 -14.12
N PHE A 150 39.47 0.77 -13.83
CA PHE A 150 39.12 2.15 -13.44
C PHE A 150 39.59 2.50 -12.03
N VAL A 151 39.68 1.49 -11.14
CA VAL A 151 40.13 1.69 -9.76
C VAL A 151 41.66 1.73 -9.68
N GLN A 152 42.35 0.96 -10.52
CA GLN A 152 43.83 0.96 -10.57
C GLN A 152 44.41 2.25 -11.19
N ALA A 153 43.68 2.89 -12.12
CA ALA A 153 44.09 4.14 -12.77
C ALA A 153 43.06 5.28 -12.50
N PRO A 154 43.07 5.92 -11.32
CA PRO A 154 42.07 6.92 -10.94
C PRO A 154 42.05 8.13 -11.89
N MET A 155 40.85 8.65 -12.16
CA MET A 155 40.63 9.75 -13.09
C MET A 155 41.32 11.05 -12.61
N ARG A 156 42.36 11.48 -13.31
CA ARG A 156 43.01 12.79 -13.08
C ARG A 156 42.33 13.97 -13.81
N GLY A 157 41.16 13.76 -14.43
CA GLY A 157 40.36 14.83 -15.07
C GLY A 157 39.35 14.33 -16.12
N LEU A 158 38.34 15.16 -16.42
CA LEU A 158 37.24 14.85 -17.37
C LEU A 158 37.73 14.57 -18.80
N ARG A 159 38.84 15.16 -19.24
CA ARG A 159 39.44 14.89 -20.57
C ARG A 159 39.96 13.45 -20.73
N SER A 160 40.26 12.75 -19.63
CA SER A 160 40.71 11.35 -19.65
C SER A 160 39.60 10.35 -20.00
N LEU A 161 38.32 10.78 -20.01
CA LEU A 161 37.19 9.95 -20.43
C LEU A 161 37.17 9.68 -21.94
N PHE A 162 37.80 10.55 -22.75
CA PHE A 162 37.74 10.50 -24.22
C PHE A 162 39.01 9.96 -24.89
N GLN A 163 40.04 9.58 -24.11
CA GLN A 163 41.25 8.95 -24.67
C GLN A 163 40.96 7.47 -24.98
N ARG A 164 40.80 7.17 -26.27
CA ARG A 164 40.45 5.87 -26.89
C ARG A 164 41.44 4.70 -26.63
N GLY A 165 42.44 4.85 -25.76
CA GLY A 165 43.59 3.93 -25.70
C GLY A 165 43.80 3.12 -24.42
N ALA A 166 43.16 3.44 -23.28
CA ALA A 166 43.63 2.92 -21.98
C ALA A 166 42.54 2.32 -21.07
N ARG A 167 41.29 2.20 -21.52
CA ARG A 167 40.18 1.81 -20.63
C ARG A 167 39.17 0.94 -21.35
N TYR A 168 39.18 -0.35 -21.06
CA TYR A 168 38.17 -1.29 -21.55
C TYR A 168 37.28 -1.68 -20.38
N VAL A 169 36.00 -1.33 -20.48
CA VAL A 169 34.95 -1.99 -19.69
C VAL A 169 34.72 -3.33 -20.38
N GLU A 170 35.36 -4.38 -19.89
CA GLU A 170 35.17 -5.71 -20.47
C GLU A 170 33.85 -6.29 -19.94
N ARG A 171 32.96 -6.71 -20.86
CA ARG A 171 31.80 -7.51 -20.50
C ARG A 171 32.32 -8.86 -20.03
N SER A 172 32.15 -9.15 -18.74
CA SER A 172 32.67 -10.39 -18.16
C SER A 172 31.68 -11.54 -18.36
N GLU A 173 30.38 -11.30 -18.19
CA GLU A 173 29.32 -12.30 -18.30
C GLU A 173 27.95 -11.63 -18.48
N MET A 174 27.07 -12.21 -19.30
CA MET A 174 25.67 -11.79 -19.41
C MET A 174 24.76 -12.99 -19.18
N THR A 175 23.82 -12.89 -18.25
CA THR A 175 22.84 -13.93 -17.97
C THR A 175 21.42 -13.41 -18.17
N ILE A 176 20.59 -14.10 -18.94
CA ILE A 176 19.15 -13.83 -19.02
C ILE A 176 18.41 -15.05 -18.44
N HIS A 177 17.54 -14.81 -17.47
CA HIS A 177 16.57 -15.78 -16.99
C HIS A 177 15.19 -15.26 -17.35
N GLN A 178 14.44 -15.99 -18.15
CA GLN A 178 13.04 -15.70 -18.44
C GLN A 178 12.21 -16.86 -17.93
N ARG A 179 11.09 -16.57 -17.26
CA ARG A 179 10.10 -17.57 -16.87
C ARG A 179 8.70 -17.01 -17.09
N THR A 180 7.80 -17.83 -17.59
CA THR A 180 6.39 -17.50 -17.78
C THR A 180 5.56 -18.64 -17.24
N SER A 181 4.75 -18.35 -16.22
CA SER A 181 3.86 -19.32 -15.61
C SER A 181 2.46 -19.19 -16.19
N PHE A 182 1.94 -20.31 -16.67
CA PHE A 182 0.62 -20.49 -17.27
C PHE A 182 -0.23 -21.35 -16.33
N PRO A 183 -1.27 -20.80 -15.68
CA PRO A 183 -2.22 -21.60 -14.93
C PRO A 183 -3.12 -22.36 -15.92
N LEU A 184 -2.87 -23.67 -16.10
CA LEU A 184 -3.67 -24.52 -16.99
C LEU A 184 -5.02 -24.89 -16.35
N SER A 185 -5.05 -25.05 -15.03
CA SER A 185 -6.23 -25.32 -14.22
C SER A 185 -6.03 -24.70 -12.83
N ARG A 186 -7.02 -24.80 -11.95
CA ARG A 186 -6.91 -24.36 -10.54
C ARG A 186 -5.78 -25.07 -9.79
N ASN A 187 -5.44 -26.29 -10.23
CA ASN A 187 -4.51 -27.18 -9.55
C ASN A 187 -3.25 -27.48 -10.37
N THR A 188 -3.17 -27.01 -11.62
CA THR A 188 -2.05 -27.31 -12.52
C THR A 188 -1.48 -26.03 -13.10
N THR A 189 -0.19 -25.82 -12.90
CA THR A 189 0.56 -24.70 -13.49
C THR A 189 1.68 -25.23 -14.38
N LEU A 190 1.78 -24.68 -15.58
CA LEU A 190 2.88 -24.93 -16.51
C LEU A 190 3.79 -23.71 -16.48
N THR A 191 5.04 -23.87 -16.10
CA THR A 191 6.05 -22.82 -16.17
C THR A 191 7.02 -23.13 -17.28
N LEU A 192 7.15 -22.22 -18.24
CA LEU A 192 8.14 -22.28 -19.31
C LEU A 192 9.19 -21.22 -19.05
N GLY A 193 10.46 -21.59 -19.15
CA GLY A 193 11.57 -20.70 -18.91
C GLY A 193 12.71 -20.90 -19.88
N GLY A 194 13.58 -19.90 -19.93
CA GLY A 194 14.82 -19.92 -20.67
C GLY A 194 15.91 -19.31 -19.82
N TYR A 195 17.05 -19.98 -19.76
CA TYR A 195 18.28 -19.48 -19.21
C TYR A 195 19.28 -19.31 -20.35
N MET A 196 19.94 -18.17 -20.42
CA MET A 196 21.04 -17.92 -21.33
C MET A 196 22.18 -17.33 -20.52
N ALA A 197 23.39 -17.83 -20.71
CA ALA A 197 24.62 -17.28 -20.19
C ALA A 197 25.62 -17.08 -21.34
N ASP A 198 26.09 -15.86 -21.52
CA ASP A 198 27.17 -15.52 -22.45
C ASP A 198 28.38 -15.08 -21.65
N LYS A 199 29.47 -15.85 -21.74
CA LYS A 199 30.74 -15.54 -21.09
C LYS A 199 31.82 -15.48 -22.14
N VAL A 200 32.34 -14.27 -22.40
CA VAL A 200 33.46 -14.03 -23.34
C VAL A 200 33.17 -14.64 -24.73
N GLY A 201 31.93 -14.50 -25.24
CA GLY A 201 31.54 -14.97 -26.57
C GLY A 201 31.15 -16.45 -26.64
N LEU A 202 31.27 -17.20 -25.54
CA LEU A 202 30.68 -18.54 -25.40
C LEU A 202 29.27 -18.39 -24.80
N GLY A 203 28.27 -18.45 -25.67
CA GLY A 203 26.86 -18.47 -25.31
C GLY A 203 26.38 -19.89 -25.02
N MET A 204 25.86 -20.11 -23.83
CA MET A 204 25.15 -21.32 -23.42
C MET A 204 23.69 -20.97 -23.15
N GLY A 205 22.78 -21.87 -23.49
CA GLY A 205 21.36 -21.73 -23.19
C GLY A 205 20.78 -23.03 -22.67
N SER A 206 19.78 -22.92 -21.79
CA SER A 206 18.87 -23.99 -21.46
C SER A 206 17.44 -23.49 -21.49
N PHE A 207 16.54 -24.36 -21.93
CA PHE A 207 15.11 -24.18 -21.88
C PHE A 207 14.56 -25.04 -20.74
N THR A 208 13.74 -24.46 -19.89
CA THR A 208 13.14 -25.17 -18.76
C THR A 208 11.63 -25.27 -18.95
N MET A 209 11.09 -26.46 -18.73
CA MET A 209 9.66 -26.73 -18.74
C MET A 209 9.31 -27.42 -17.44
N GLN A 210 8.40 -26.83 -16.67
CA GLN A 210 7.99 -27.32 -15.36
C GLN A 210 6.47 -27.44 -15.31
N LEU A 211 5.96 -28.61 -14.96
CA LEU A 211 4.55 -28.87 -14.71
C LEU A 211 4.35 -29.16 -13.22
N ALA A 212 3.65 -28.27 -12.53
CA ALA A 212 3.33 -28.42 -11.11
C ALA A 212 1.83 -28.71 -10.93
N HIS A 213 1.52 -29.84 -10.30
CA HIS A 213 0.18 -30.22 -9.88
C HIS A 213 0.08 -30.17 -8.35
N GLN A 214 -0.77 -29.27 -7.83
CA GLN A 214 -1.07 -29.13 -6.42
C GLN A 214 -2.47 -29.68 -6.13
N SER A 215 -2.52 -30.73 -5.31
CA SER A 215 -3.75 -31.28 -4.75
C SER A 215 -4.28 -30.37 -3.64
N PHE A 216 -5.60 -30.20 -3.56
CA PHE A 216 -6.25 -29.54 -2.41
C PHE A 216 -6.40 -30.47 -1.22
N ASP A 217 -6.44 -31.77 -1.47
CA ASP A 217 -6.54 -32.78 -0.43
C ASP A 217 -5.14 -33.12 0.10
N PRO A 218 -4.87 -32.94 1.41
CA PRO A 218 -3.57 -33.25 2.00
C PRO A 218 -3.22 -34.74 1.96
N SER A 219 -4.19 -35.63 1.72
CA SER A 219 -3.93 -37.06 1.54
C SER A 219 -3.27 -37.41 0.21
N VAL A 220 -3.40 -36.54 -0.79
CA VAL A 220 -2.83 -36.74 -2.13
C VAL A 220 -1.54 -35.96 -2.25
N PRO A 221 -0.42 -36.58 -2.67
CA PRO A 221 0.83 -35.87 -2.90
C PRO A 221 0.72 -34.88 -4.07
N SER A 222 1.45 -33.79 -3.92
CA SER A 222 1.67 -32.82 -4.99
C SER A 222 2.91 -33.20 -5.80
N PHE A 223 2.85 -32.98 -7.10
CA PHE A 223 3.91 -33.39 -8.03
C PHE A 223 4.39 -32.17 -8.82
N THR A 224 5.70 -32.02 -8.93
CA THR A 224 6.33 -31.02 -9.78
C THR A 224 7.36 -31.69 -10.65
N LEU A 225 7.04 -31.84 -11.93
CA LEU A 225 7.93 -32.40 -12.93
C LEU A 225 8.62 -31.28 -13.69
N SER A 226 9.94 -31.33 -13.81
CA SER A 226 10.68 -30.35 -14.59
C SER A 226 11.69 -31.01 -15.50
N SER A 227 11.77 -30.50 -16.71
CA SER A 227 12.79 -30.85 -17.69
C SER A 227 13.54 -29.59 -18.09
N GLU A 228 14.86 -29.64 -17.97
CA GLU A 228 15.77 -28.65 -18.49
C GLU A 228 16.47 -29.26 -19.71
N LEU A 229 16.32 -28.61 -20.87
CA LEU A 229 16.88 -29.00 -22.14
C LEU A 229 17.93 -27.96 -22.54
N GLY A 230 19.17 -28.37 -22.75
CA GLY A 230 20.24 -27.43 -23.08
C GLY A 230 21.61 -28.09 -23.03
N TRP A 231 22.63 -27.32 -22.66
CA TRP A 231 24.00 -27.80 -22.56
C TRP A 231 24.22 -28.84 -21.45
N MET A 232 23.39 -28.81 -20.40
CA MET A 232 23.29 -29.84 -19.37
C MET A 232 21.82 -30.22 -19.19
N PRO A 233 21.34 -31.29 -19.85
CA PRO A 233 19.98 -31.74 -19.69
C PRO A 233 19.78 -32.28 -18.27
N LYS A 234 18.67 -31.87 -17.64
CA LYS A 234 18.29 -32.30 -16.30
C LYS A 234 16.82 -32.65 -16.27
N LEU A 235 16.48 -33.73 -15.59
CA LEU A 235 15.10 -34.12 -15.33
C LEU A 235 14.93 -34.27 -13.82
N HIS A 236 14.08 -33.45 -13.20
CA HIS A 236 13.77 -33.58 -11.78
C HIS A 236 12.28 -33.74 -11.55
N CYS A 237 11.92 -34.60 -10.61
CA CYS A 237 10.54 -34.82 -10.19
C CYS A 237 10.44 -34.62 -8.69
N GLN A 238 9.86 -33.51 -8.26
CA GLN A 238 9.60 -33.24 -6.85
C GLN A 238 8.22 -33.81 -6.47
N ILE A 239 8.22 -34.70 -5.50
CA ILE A 239 7.02 -35.26 -4.87
C ILE A 239 6.96 -34.67 -3.46
N SER A 240 5.89 -33.95 -3.14
CA SER A 240 5.69 -33.35 -1.82
C SER A 240 4.37 -33.78 -1.19
N GLN A 241 4.45 -34.26 0.05
CA GLN A 241 3.30 -34.75 0.81
C GLN A 241 3.26 -34.07 2.19
N PRO A 242 2.16 -33.35 2.52
CA PRO A 242 1.95 -32.87 3.88
C PRO A 242 1.60 -34.06 4.78
N VAL A 243 2.43 -34.31 5.80
CA VAL A 243 2.22 -35.41 6.76
C VAL A 243 1.52 -34.88 8.02
N SER A 244 1.73 -33.61 8.36
CA SER A 244 0.98 -32.91 9.41
C SER A 244 0.72 -31.45 9.00
N PRO A 245 -0.19 -30.73 9.68
CA PRO A 245 -0.42 -29.30 9.44
C PRO A 245 0.84 -28.43 9.49
N HIS A 246 1.90 -28.94 10.15
CA HIS A 246 3.15 -28.24 10.34
C HIS A 246 4.32 -28.89 9.61
N THR A 247 4.16 -30.02 8.93
CA THR A 247 5.27 -30.75 8.31
C THR A 247 4.94 -31.25 6.91
N VAL A 248 5.81 -30.90 5.96
CA VAL A 248 5.75 -31.35 4.57
C VAL A 248 7.02 -32.12 4.26
N PHE A 249 6.87 -33.39 3.90
CA PHE A 249 7.98 -34.20 3.41
C PHE A 249 8.06 -34.08 1.89
N MET A 250 9.30 -34.13 1.38
CA MET A 250 9.56 -34.02 -0.04
C MET A 250 10.68 -34.97 -0.48
N ILE A 251 10.51 -35.55 -1.66
CA ILE A 251 11.51 -36.37 -2.34
C ILE A 251 11.69 -35.77 -3.73
N ILE A 252 12.94 -35.60 -4.15
CA ILE A 252 13.34 -34.98 -5.41
C ILE A 252 14.43 -35.86 -6.04
N PRO A 253 14.08 -36.90 -6.80
CA PRO A 253 14.98 -37.49 -7.79
C PRO A 253 15.31 -36.47 -8.89
N GLU A 254 16.60 -36.28 -9.13
CA GLU A 254 17.19 -35.53 -10.23
C GLU A 254 18.05 -36.48 -11.08
N LEU A 255 17.80 -36.52 -12.38
CA LEU A 255 18.60 -37.25 -13.36
C LEU A 255 19.33 -36.23 -14.24
N ASP A 256 20.65 -36.28 -14.22
CA ASP A 256 21.52 -35.48 -15.08
C ASP A 256 22.57 -36.36 -15.77
N ASP A 257 23.48 -35.75 -16.54
CA ASP A 257 24.56 -36.45 -17.23
C ASP A 257 25.49 -37.22 -16.28
N ASN A 258 25.53 -36.84 -15.00
CA ASN A 258 26.35 -37.47 -13.96
C ASN A 258 25.60 -38.61 -13.24
N GLY A 259 24.37 -38.92 -13.64
CA GLY A 259 23.56 -40.00 -13.11
C GLY A 259 22.38 -39.52 -12.26
N LEU A 260 21.84 -40.42 -11.44
CA LEU A 260 20.70 -40.16 -10.58
C LEU A 260 21.17 -39.61 -9.22
N ASP A 261 20.70 -38.42 -8.85
CA ASP A 261 20.77 -37.87 -7.49
C ASP A 261 19.39 -37.96 -6.83
N ILE A 262 19.32 -38.44 -5.60
CA ILE A 262 18.08 -38.48 -4.83
C ILE A 262 18.21 -37.52 -3.66
N SER A 263 17.37 -36.51 -3.65
CA SER A 263 17.23 -35.57 -2.55
C SER A 263 15.98 -35.85 -1.74
N MET A 264 16.07 -35.86 -0.43
CA MET A 264 14.96 -36.08 0.49
C MET A 264 14.99 -35.04 1.59
N GLY A 265 13.84 -34.57 2.05
CA GLY A 265 13.82 -33.64 3.16
C GLY A 265 12.45 -33.34 3.71
N ALA A 266 12.45 -32.46 4.70
CA ALA A 266 11.26 -32.03 5.40
C ALA A 266 11.30 -30.53 5.63
N ASN A 267 10.19 -29.87 5.33
CA ASN A 267 9.91 -28.51 5.72
C ASN A 267 8.96 -28.54 6.92
N GLN A 268 9.34 -27.89 8.00
CA GLN A 268 8.58 -27.82 9.24
C GLN A 268 8.28 -26.38 9.63
N LEU A 269 7.01 -26.07 9.84
CA LEU A 269 6.57 -24.85 10.49
C LEU A 269 6.71 -25.05 12.01
N LEU A 270 7.74 -24.46 12.62
CA LEU A 270 8.01 -24.58 14.06
C LEU A 270 7.14 -23.60 14.86
N SER A 271 6.94 -22.40 14.32
CA SER A 271 5.98 -21.41 14.80
C SER A 271 5.41 -20.64 13.59
N PRO A 272 4.33 -19.85 13.73
CA PRO A 272 3.78 -19.06 12.61
C PRO A 272 4.82 -18.15 11.93
N GLU A 273 5.84 -17.74 12.68
CA GLU A 273 6.92 -16.88 12.20
C GLU A 273 8.18 -17.67 11.85
N LEU A 274 8.36 -18.89 12.35
CA LEU A 274 9.60 -19.67 12.26
C LEU A 274 9.42 -20.94 11.42
N HIS A 275 10.16 -21.00 10.32
CA HIS A 275 10.15 -22.11 9.38
C HIS A 275 11.51 -22.80 9.37
N GLY A 276 11.54 -24.11 9.57
CA GLY A 276 12.72 -24.94 9.42
C GLY A 276 12.64 -25.78 8.14
N ALA A 277 13.78 -26.00 7.50
CA ALA A 277 13.89 -26.92 6.37
C ALA A 277 15.16 -27.75 6.52
N MET A 278 15.07 -29.04 6.27
CA MET A 278 16.21 -29.95 6.24
C MET A 278 16.14 -30.79 4.97
N MET A 279 17.26 -30.91 4.26
CA MET A 279 17.41 -31.68 3.04
C MET A 279 18.68 -32.52 3.12
N TRP A 280 18.61 -33.73 2.59
CA TRP A 280 19.74 -34.60 2.33
C TRP A 280 19.73 -34.99 0.86
N SER A 281 20.86 -34.88 0.20
CA SER A 281 21.08 -35.31 -1.18
C SER A 281 22.19 -36.35 -1.20
N THR A 282 22.06 -37.35 -2.07
CA THR A 282 23.10 -38.35 -2.28
C THR A 282 24.41 -37.75 -2.79
N ARG A 283 24.34 -36.65 -3.55
CA ARG A 283 25.50 -35.96 -4.13
C ARG A 283 25.92 -34.72 -3.34
N ASP A 284 24.97 -33.89 -2.93
CA ASP A 284 25.24 -32.59 -2.31
C ASP A 284 25.32 -32.64 -0.78
N GLY A 285 25.01 -33.78 -0.15
CA GLY A 285 25.12 -33.97 1.30
C GLY A 285 23.94 -33.39 2.07
N ILE A 286 24.16 -32.92 3.29
CA ILE A 286 23.09 -32.47 4.21
C ILE A 286 23.05 -30.95 4.24
N SER A 287 21.85 -30.37 4.13
CA SER A 287 21.60 -28.96 4.40
C SER A 287 20.43 -28.77 5.35
N ALA A 288 20.56 -27.80 6.24
CA ALA A 288 19.52 -27.39 7.18
C ALA A 288 19.43 -25.87 7.16
N SER A 289 18.21 -25.33 7.22
CA SER A 289 17.97 -23.90 7.28
C SER A 289 16.82 -23.56 8.22
N LEU A 290 16.91 -22.38 8.81
CA LEU A 290 15.94 -21.81 9.72
C LEU A 290 15.67 -20.38 9.26
N SER A 291 14.41 -20.09 8.94
CA SER A 291 13.96 -18.77 8.51
C SER A 291 12.87 -18.24 9.43
N GLN A 292 13.09 -17.06 10.00
CA GLN A 292 12.12 -16.33 10.79
C GLN A 292 11.61 -15.12 10.00
N ASP A 293 10.29 -14.99 9.86
CA ASP A 293 9.61 -13.85 9.25
C ASP A 293 8.63 -13.24 10.26
N THR A 294 8.88 -11.99 10.64
CA THR A 294 8.07 -11.22 11.60
C THR A 294 7.28 -10.08 10.90
N GLY A 295 7.29 -10.04 9.57
CA GLY A 295 6.75 -8.95 8.76
C GLY A 295 7.61 -7.68 8.73
N THR A 296 8.38 -7.40 9.78
CA THR A 296 9.33 -6.25 9.83
C THR A 296 10.75 -6.63 9.43
N TYR A 297 11.17 -7.85 9.78
CA TYR A 297 12.45 -8.42 9.38
C TYR A 297 12.31 -9.90 9.06
N ASN A 298 13.19 -10.35 8.17
CA ASN A 298 13.32 -11.73 7.73
C ASN A 298 14.76 -12.16 7.99
N ALA A 299 14.95 -13.05 8.96
CA ALA A 299 16.25 -13.61 9.31
C ALA A 299 16.32 -15.06 8.82
N THR A 300 17.42 -15.44 8.19
CA THR A 300 17.62 -16.77 7.62
C THR A 300 19.01 -17.26 7.98
N ALA A 301 19.10 -18.38 8.68
CA ALA A 301 20.35 -19.06 9.01
C ALA A 301 20.33 -20.43 8.32
N ALA A 302 21.41 -20.80 7.63
CA ALA A 302 21.52 -22.09 6.99
C ALA A 302 22.92 -22.67 7.16
N VAL A 303 22.97 -23.98 7.32
CA VAL A 303 24.19 -24.78 7.44
C VAL A 303 24.08 -25.91 6.44
N ALA A 304 25.12 -26.13 5.64
CA ALA A 304 25.17 -27.22 4.70
C ALA A 304 26.56 -27.87 4.76
N VAL A 305 26.61 -29.19 4.66
CA VAL A 305 27.83 -29.98 4.60
C VAL A 305 27.80 -30.73 3.28
N ASN A 306 28.58 -30.24 2.32
CA ASN A 306 28.62 -30.76 0.96
C ASN A 306 30.02 -31.32 0.67
N GLY A 307 30.24 -31.91 -0.50
CA GLY A 307 31.56 -32.42 -0.93
C GLY A 307 32.69 -31.37 -0.88
N ALA A 308 32.37 -30.09 -0.97
CA ALA A 308 33.33 -28.98 -0.84
C ALA A 308 33.59 -28.52 0.61
N GLY A 309 33.00 -29.19 1.60
CA GLY A 309 33.09 -28.89 3.03
C GLY A 309 31.88 -28.15 3.62
N PRO A 310 31.91 -27.84 4.93
CA PRO A 310 30.88 -27.07 5.61
C PRO A 310 30.73 -25.64 5.08
N ASN A 311 29.48 -25.23 4.93
CA ASN A 311 29.02 -23.93 4.51
C ASN A 311 28.02 -23.39 5.53
N VAL A 312 28.26 -22.19 6.04
CA VAL A 312 27.35 -21.50 6.95
C VAL A 312 26.93 -20.19 6.31
N SER A 313 25.65 -19.91 6.25
CA SER A 313 25.12 -18.64 5.75
C SER A 313 24.11 -18.04 6.70
N PHE A 314 24.22 -16.74 6.91
CA PHE A 314 23.29 -15.94 7.67
C PHE A 314 22.85 -14.76 6.80
N GLN A 315 21.55 -14.53 6.66
CA GLN A 315 21.00 -13.41 5.92
C GLN A 315 19.88 -12.76 6.72
N LEU A 316 20.01 -11.45 6.94
CA LEU A 316 19.03 -10.59 7.59
C LEU A 316 18.51 -9.57 6.56
N ARG A 317 17.19 -9.49 6.41
CA ARG A 317 16.52 -8.42 5.69
C ARG A 317 15.64 -7.67 6.68
N ARG A 318 15.63 -6.34 6.64
CA ARG A 318 14.82 -5.52 7.53
C ARG A 318 14.20 -4.36 6.76
N ALA A 319 12.90 -4.17 6.91
CA ALA A 319 12.24 -2.95 6.46
C ALA A 319 12.65 -1.80 7.39
N LEU A 320 13.29 -0.78 6.84
CA LEU A 320 13.74 0.40 7.60
C LEU A 320 12.67 1.50 7.60
N MET A 321 11.99 1.67 6.46
CA MET A 321 10.92 2.64 6.23
C MET A 321 9.89 1.99 5.30
N ALA A 322 8.69 2.57 5.18
CA ALA A 322 7.60 2.04 4.35
C ALA A 322 8.00 1.65 2.92
N ALA A 323 9.03 2.30 2.35
CA ALA A 323 9.52 2.03 1.00
C ALA A 323 10.98 1.55 0.92
N THR A 324 11.72 1.42 2.05
CA THR A 324 13.16 1.09 2.03
C THR A 324 13.47 -0.14 2.87
N THR A 325 14.15 -1.11 2.27
CA THR A 325 14.58 -2.35 2.92
C THR A 325 16.10 -2.46 2.89
N ALA A 326 16.70 -2.88 3.99
CA ALA A 326 18.12 -3.22 4.08
C ALA A 326 18.29 -4.73 4.06
N LYS A 327 19.37 -5.20 3.42
CA LYS A 327 19.79 -6.60 3.38
C LYS A 327 21.25 -6.69 3.81
N VAL A 328 21.51 -7.57 4.76
CA VAL A 328 22.86 -7.99 5.17
C VAL A 328 22.93 -9.50 5.04
N SER A 329 23.98 -10.03 4.42
CA SER A 329 24.22 -11.46 4.42
C SER A 329 25.71 -11.79 4.60
N LEU A 330 25.98 -12.73 5.49
CA LEU A 330 27.28 -13.30 5.76
C LEU A 330 27.27 -14.75 5.28
N ARG A 331 28.27 -15.16 4.52
CA ARG A 331 28.44 -16.56 4.11
C ARG A 331 29.88 -16.97 4.29
N ALA A 332 30.09 -18.02 5.09
CA ALA A 332 31.37 -18.63 5.35
C ALA A 332 31.39 -20.03 4.73
N SER A 333 32.39 -20.30 3.91
CA SER A 333 32.61 -21.59 3.25
C SER A 333 34.10 -21.90 3.30
N LEU A 334 34.47 -23.17 3.50
CA LEU A 334 35.87 -23.57 3.39
C LEU A 334 36.42 -23.35 1.97
N ALA A 335 35.61 -23.63 0.94
CA ALA A 335 36.01 -23.49 -0.46
C ALA A 335 36.10 -22.03 -0.91
N MET A 336 35.10 -21.20 -0.57
CA MET A 336 35.01 -19.81 -1.06
C MET A 336 35.48 -18.75 -0.06
N GLY A 337 35.81 -19.14 1.17
CA GLY A 337 36.16 -18.24 2.26
C GLY A 337 34.97 -17.46 2.83
N LEU A 338 35.26 -16.33 3.47
CA LEU A 338 34.26 -15.42 4.01
C LEU A 338 33.77 -14.46 2.93
N SER A 339 32.45 -14.32 2.81
CA SER A 339 31.81 -13.31 1.97
C SER A 339 30.75 -12.55 2.75
N PHE A 340 30.67 -11.26 2.51
CA PHE A 340 29.77 -10.33 3.16
C PHE A 340 29.05 -9.49 2.10
N VAL A 341 27.73 -9.42 2.18
CA VAL A 341 26.92 -8.57 1.31
C VAL A 341 26.15 -7.60 2.21
N ALA A 342 26.27 -6.32 1.92
CA ALA A 342 25.42 -5.29 2.49
C ALA A 342 24.76 -4.52 1.37
N GLY A 343 23.46 -4.27 1.46
CA GLY A 343 22.76 -3.48 0.46
C GLY A 343 21.45 -2.93 0.97
N ALA A 344 20.94 -1.95 0.25
CA ALA A 344 19.63 -1.36 0.47
C ALA A 344 18.84 -1.41 -0.84
N SER A 345 17.53 -1.60 -0.73
CA SER A 345 16.62 -1.42 -1.85
C SER A 345 15.48 -0.49 -1.46
N ARG A 346 15.05 0.33 -2.41
CA ARG A 346 14.01 1.32 -2.21
C ARG A 346 12.99 1.24 -3.34
N GLU A 347 11.72 1.22 -2.95
CA GLU A 347 10.59 1.36 -3.85
C GLU A 347 10.39 2.84 -4.15
N ILE A 348 10.51 3.20 -5.43
CA ILE A 348 10.34 4.58 -5.91
C ILE A 348 8.89 4.80 -6.38
N SER A 349 8.25 3.75 -6.87
CA SER A 349 6.86 3.73 -7.35
C SER A 349 6.29 2.33 -7.13
N ASN A 350 4.96 2.17 -7.20
CA ASN A 350 4.25 0.88 -7.09
C ASN A 350 4.77 -0.20 -8.05
N ARG A 351 5.47 0.20 -9.12
CA ARG A 351 6.05 -0.72 -10.10
C ARG A 351 7.57 -0.65 -10.21
N THR A 352 8.26 0.23 -9.48
CA THR A 352 9.70 0.48 -9.64
C THR A 352 10.42 0.37 -8.32
N ARG A 353 11.40 -0.53 -8.24
CA ARG A 353 12.30 -0.66 -7.09
C ARG A 353 13.75 -0.63 -7.56
N VAL A 354 14.56 0.17 -6.86
CA VAL A 354 16.00 0.31 -7.08
C VAL A 354 16.73 -0.35 -5.93
N ALA A 355 17.76 -1.14 -6.24
CA ALA A 355 18.60 -1.80 -5.26
C ALA A 355 20.05 -1.42 -5.47
N LEU A 356 20.79 -1.26 -4.39
CA LEU A 356 22.23 -1.09 -4.42
C LEU A 356 22.83 -1.92 -3.29
N GLY A 357 23.80 -2.77 -3.60
CA GLY A 357 24.55 -3.51 -2.60
C GLY A 357 26.03 -3.64 -2.93
N VAL A 358 26.83 -3.91 -1.92
CA VAL A 358 28.26 -4.19 -2.00
C VAL A 358 28.47 -5.62 -1.53
N LEU A 359 29.13 -6.42 -2.36
CA LEU A 359 29.62 -7.76 -2.04
C LEU A 359 31.13 -7.67 -1.80
N LEU A 360 31.56 -8.13 -0.64
CA LEU A 360 32.94 -8.40 -0.30
C LEU A 360 33.12 -9.90 -0.28
N ALA A 361 34.10 -10.40 -1.00
CA ALA A 361 34.52 -11.78 -0.91
C ALA A 361 36.04 -11.86 -1.06
N ARG A 362 36.60 -13.05 -0.85
CA ARG A 362 38.00 -13.32 -1.16
C ARG A 362 38.39 -12.93 -2.59
N ALA A 363 37.45 -13.04 -3.55
CA ALA A 363 37.67 -12.67 -4.93
C ALA A 363 37.83 -11.14 -5.13
N GLY A 364 37.27 -10.31 -4.24
CA GLY A 364 37.30 -8.86 -4.38
C GLY A 364 36.05 -8.14 -3.89
N VAL A 365 35.95 -6.86 -4.27
CA VAL A 365 34.79 -6.00 -4.00
C VAL A 365 33.94 -5.89 -5.27
N THR A 366 32.65 -6.17 -5.16
CA THR A 366 31.68 -6.05 -6.27
C THR A 366 30.51 -5.16 -5.86
N LEU A 367 30.23 -4.12 -6.64
CA LEU A 367 29.06 -3.27 -6.49
C LEU A 367 27.91 -3.84 -7.32
N ARG A 368 26.77 -4.12 -6.71
CA ARG A 368 25.55 -4.61 -7.37
C ARG A 368 24.53 -3.48 -7.47
N VAL A 369 24.24 -3.05 -8.69
CA VAL A 369 23.15 -2.09 -8.96
C VAL A 369 21.97 -2.87 -9.54
N GLY A 370 20.81 -2.79 -8.92
CA GLY A 370 19.60 -3.46 -9.33
C GLY A 370 18.50 -2.47 -9.68
N PHE A 371 17.79 -2.72 -10.76
CA PHE A 371 16.61 -1.97 -11.17
C PHE A 371 15.49 -2.96 -11.49
N THR A 372 14.37 -2.84 -10.81
CA THR A 372 13.19 -3.70 -11.03
C THR A 372 12.04 -2.83 -11.47
N ARG A 373 11.43 -3.15 -12.61
CA ARG A 373 10.23 -2.49 -13.11
C ARG A 373 9.20 -3.52 -13.57
N GLY A 374 8.08 -3.62 -12.85
CA GLY A 374 7.06 -4.64 -13.11
C GLY A 374 7.63 -6.05 -13.04
N SER A 375 7.51 -6.79 -14.14
CA SER A 375 8.00 -8.17 -14.30
C SER A 375 9.48 -8.28 -14.67
N VAL A 376 10.18 -7.17 -14.91
CA VAL A 376 11.57 -7.19 -15.38
C VAL A 376 12.53 -6.71 -14.30
N ARG A 377 13.58 -7.49 -14.06
CA ARG A 377 14.66 -7.20 -13.12
C ARG A 377 15.99 -7.11 -13.87
N PHE A 378 16.62 -5.96 -13.82
CA PHE A 378 17.97 -5.73 -14.31
C PHE A 378 18.96 -5.68 -13.13
N VAL A 379 20.04 -6.45 -13.18
CA VAL A 379 21.10 -6.42 -12.16
C VAL A 379 22.46 -6.27 -12.84
N VAL A 380 23.21 -5.24 -12.47
CA VAL A 380 24.55 -4.97 -12.99
C VAL A 380 25.57 -5.13 -11.85
N PRO A 381 26.19 -6.32 -11.70
CA PRO A 381 27.34 -6.48 -10.82
C PRO A 381 28.59 -5.89 -11.48
N ILE A 382 29.18 -4.90 -10.83
CA ILE A 382 30.37 -4.18 -11.25
C ILE A 382 31.52 -4.65 -10.34
N PHE A 383 32.49 -5.38 -10.91
CA PHE A 383 33.68 -5.81 -10.19
C PHE A 383 34.65 -4.63 -10.08
N LEU A 384 34.99 -4.23 -8.85
CA LEU A 384 35.75 -3.00 -8.59
C LEU A 384 37.23 -3.26 -8.33
N SER A 385 37.57 -4.31 -7.57
CA SER A 385 38.97 -4.63 -7.29
C SER A 385 39.14 -6.05 -6.79
N PRO A 386 40.22 -6.74 -7.19
CA PRO A 386 40.64 -7.98 -6.54
C PRO A 386 41.11 -7.69 -5.11
N PHE A 387 40.90 -8.63 -4.20
CA PHE A 387 41.23 -8.47 -2.78
C PHE A 387 42.76 -8.51 -2.58
N SER A 388 43.41 -7.34 -2.59
CA SER A 388 44.76 -7.14 -2.04
C SER A 388 44.63 -6.58 -0.63
N ALA A 389 45.33 -7.17 0.34
CA ALA A 389 45.25 -6.84 1.77
C ALA A 389 45.47 -5.34 2.10
N GLN A 390 46.12 -4.58 1.22
CA GLN A 390 46.37 -3.14 1.39
C GLN A 390 45.24 -2.24 0.85
N SER A 391 44.41 -2.71 -0.08
CA SER A 391 43.37 -1.90 -0.73
C SER A 391 41.94 -2.25 -0.29
N ALA A 392 41.71 -3.47 0.20
CA ALA A 392 40.36 -3.96 0.51
C ALA A 392 39.63 -3.18 1.62
N PHE A 393 40.35 -2.79 2.69
CA PHE A 393 39.75 -2.00 3.77
C PHE A 393 39.41 -0.57 3.31
N ALA A 394 40.31 0.08 2.57
CA ALA A 394 40.08 1.41 2.03
C ALA A 394 38.92 1.42 1.01
N THR A 395 38.86 0.42 0.12
CA THR A 395 37.76 0.28 -0.85
C THR A 395 36.45 -0.07 -0.15
N PHE A 396 36.47 -0.91 0.90
CA PHE A 396 35.27 -1.21 1.68
C PHE A 396 34.74 0.04 2.41
N CYS A 397 35.60 0.78 3.10
CA CYS A 397 35.23 2.03 3.76
C CYS A 397 34.74 3.08 2.75
N ALA A 398 35.40 3.21 1.59
CA ALA A 398 34.96 4.11 0.53
C ALA A 398 33.60 3.70 -0.06
N ALA A 399 33.36 2.41 -0.28
CA ALA A 399 32.10 1.90 -0.83
C ALA A 399 30.95 1.95 0.18
N THR A 400 31.23 1.75 1.49
CA THR A 400 30.20 1.73 2.53
C THR A 400 29.94 3.07 3.20
N SER A 401 30.90 4.00 3.20
CA SER A 401 30.73 5.31 3.83
C SER A 401 29.52 6.12 3.33
N PRO A 402 29.14 6.14 2.03
CA PRO A 402 27.93 6.83 1.61
C PRO A 402 26.66 6.20 2.18
N PHE A 403 26.66 4.88 2.39
CA PHE A 403 25.52 4.16 2.97
C PHE A 403 25.41 4.38 4.47
N VAL A 404 26.53 4.36 5.18
CA VAL A 404 26.56 4.65 6.62
C VAL A 404 26.14 6.10 6.87
N VAL A 405 26.66 7.06 6.08
CA VAL A 405 26.25 8.47 6.15
C VAL A 405 24.76 8.62 5.82
N ALA A 406 24.29 8.01 4.73
CA ALA A 406 22.86 8.07 4.37
C ALA A 406 21.97 7.42 5.44
N ALA A 407 22.38 6.29 6.03
CA ALA A 407 21.65 5.63 7.11
C ALA A 407 21.61 6.49 8.37
N VAL A 408 22.72 7.08 8.80
CA VAL A 408 22.76 8.00 9.95
C VAL A 408 21.88 9.23 9.70
N VAL A 409 21.97 9.84 8.51
CA VAL A 409 21.14 11.00 8.15
C VAL A 409 19.66 10.63 8.14
N THR A 410 19.29 9.48 7.59
CA THR A 410 17.87 9.09 7.45
C THR A 410 17.26 8.53 8.73
N GLN A 411 18.03 7.80 9.54
CA GLN A 411 17.51 7.11 10.74
C GLN A 411 17.69 7.90 12.04
N LEU A 412 18.69 8.79 12.12
CA LEU A 412 18.95 9.56 13.34
C LEU A 412 18.65 11.05 13.13
N VAL A 413 19.18 11.65 12.06
CA VAL A 413 19.10 13.10 11.88
C VAL A 413 17.71 13.56 11.44
N LYS A 414 17.14 12.96 10.39
CA LYS A 414 15.80 13.31 9.90
C LYS A 414 14.69 13.17 10.95
N PRO A 415 14.53 12.03 11.64
CA PRO A 415 13.47 11.91 12.65
C PRO A 415 13.70 12.84 13.85
N ALA A 416 14.95 13.12 14.24
CA ALA A 416 15.23 14.11 15.28
C ALA A 416 14.86 15.54 14.84
N GLN A 417 15.13 15.91 13.59
CA GLN A 417 14.73 17.21 13.03
C GLN A 417 13.20 17.32 12.87
N GLU A 418 12.53 16.25 12.46
CA GLU A 418 11.06 16.21 12.38
C GLU A 418 10.42 16.32 13.77
N ARG A 419 10.97 15.67 14.80
CA ARG A 419 10.54 15.84 16.19
C ARG A 419 10.69 17.29 16.66
N LYS A 420 11.83 17.94 16.38
CA LYS A 420 12.02 19.36 16.71
C LYS A 420 11.00 20.26 16.00
N ARG A 421 10.77 20.03 14.70
CA ARG A 421 9.78 20.78 13.92
C ARG A 421 8.35 20.59 14.42
N ARG A 422 8.00 19.40 14.89
CA ARG A 422 6.67 19.13 15.49
C ARG A 422 6.50 19.91 16.79
N LEU A 423 7.48 19.83 17.69
CA LEU A 423 7.46 20.60 18.95
C LEU A 423 7.39 22.11 18.70
N GLU A 424 8.09 22.64 17.69
CA GLU A 424 8.01 24.06 17.30
C GLU A 424 6.65 24.44 16.68
N LEU A 425 5.96 23.51 16.03
CA LEU A 425 4.62 23.73 15.49
C LEU A 425 3.57 23.70 16.61
N GLU A 426 3.67 22.75 17.52
CA GLU A 426 2.83 22.63 18.72
C GLU A 426 2.96 23.87 19.59
N HIS A 427 4.20 24.27 19.93
CA HIS A 427 4.43 25.48 20.71
C HIS A 427 3.88 26.75 20.03
N ARG A 428 4.01 26.88 18.71
CA ARG A 428 3.41 28.01 17.96
C ARG A 428 1.88 27.95 17.95
N HIS A 429 1.29 26.76 17.94
CA HIS A 429 -0.14 26.58 18.02
C HIS A 429 -0.65 27.03 19.39
N ASP A 430 -0.04 26.56 20.47
CA ASP A 430 -0.43 26.90 21.84
C ASP A 430 -0.32 28.40 22.10
N MET A 431 0.79 29.03 21.69
CA MET A 431 0.97 30.48 21.81
C MET A 431 -0.09 31.26 21.02
N ARG A 432 -0.51 30.76 19.86
CA ARG A 432 -1.56 31.39 19.05
C ARG A 432 -2.93 31.24 19.71
N VAL A 433 -3.22 30.09 20.31
CA VAL A 433 -4.46 29.83 21.05
C VAL A 433 -4.54 30.75 22.26
N GLN A 434 -3.49 30.82 23.07
CA GLN A 434 -3.41 31.71 24.25
C GLN A 434 -3.56 33.19 23.85
N TYR A 435 -2.89 33.63 22.78
CA TYR A 435 -3.04 35.00 22.29
C TYR A 435 -4.47 35.32 21.85
N LEU A 436 -5.12 34.41 21.12
CA LEU A 436 -6.50 34.58 20.68
C LEU A 436 -7.49 34.59 21.85
N ALA A 437 -7.27 33.76 22.88
CA ALA A 437 -8.06 33.74 24.10
C ALA A 437 -7.95 35.07 24.86
N ALA A 438 -6.73 35.54 25.10
CA ALA A 438 -6.48 36.83 25.78
C ALA A 438 -7.06 38.02 24.99
N ALA A 439 -6.88 38.04 23.66
CA ALA A 439 -7.45 39.08 22.81
C ALA A 439 -8.99 39.09 22.85
N ARG A 440 -9.62 37.91 22.96
CA ARG A 440 -11.08 37.76 23.04
C ARG A 440 -11.60 38.21 24.41
N GLN A 441 -10.93 37.88 25.50
CA GLN A 441 -11.26 38.39 26.84
C GLN A 441 -11.17 39.92 26.87
N GLY A 442 -10.09 40.50 26.35
CA GLY A 442 -9.96 41.96 26.24
C GLY A 442 -11.06 42.61 25.39
N ALA A 443 -11.50 41.96 24.30
CA ALA A 443 -12.62 42.44 23.50
C ALA A 443 -13.97 42.39 24.25
N LEU A 444 -14.22 41.35 25.05
CA LEU A 444 -15.43 41.25 25.89
C LEU A 444 -15.47 42.34 26.97
N GLU A 445 -14.32 42.63 27.59
CA GLU A 445 -14.20 43.73 28.55
C GLU A 445 -14.49 45.09 27.91
N GLN A 446 -13.96 45.33 26.70
CA GLN A 446 -14.28 46.53 25.93
C GLN A 446 -15.77 46.63 25.60
N GLN A 447 -16.42 45.53 25.21
CA GLN A 447 -17.86 45.52 24.96
C GLN A 447 -18.67 45.91 26.21
N LYS A 448 -18.30 45.40 27.40
CA LYS A 448 -18.93 45.76 28.67
C LYS A 448 -18.81 47.26 28.95
N LEU A 449 -17.63 47.85 28.74
CA LEU A 449 -17.41 49.28 28.90
C LEU A 449 -18.28 50.13 27.95
N MET A 450 -18.44 49.67 26.70
CA MET A 450 -19.22 50.35 25.68
C MET A 450 -20.73 50.20 25.85
N GLN A 451 -21.19 49.23 26.66
CA GLN A 451 -22.59 48.84 26.79
C GLN A 451 -23.49 49.97 27.29
N ARG A 452 -22.99 50.77 28.25
CA ARG A 452 -23.74 51.91 28.80
C ARG A 452 -24.02 52.96 27.71
N CYS A 453 -22.98 53.43 27.03
CA CYS A 453 -23.12 54.43 25.97
C CYS A 453 -23.92 53.89 24.77
N ALA A 454 -23.79 52.60 24.46
CA ALA A 454 -24.59 51.97 23.41
C ALA A 454 -26.09 51.95 23.76
N ASN A 455 -26.45 51.68 25.03
CA ASN A 455 -27.84 51.70 25.48
C ASN A 455 -28.42 53.12 25.50
N GLU A 456 -27.65 54.11 25.97
CA GLU A 456 -28.04 55.52 25.93
C GLU A 456 -28.32 55.99 24.49
N LYS A 457 -27.51 55.56 23.51
CA LYS A 457 -27.77 55.82 22.09
C LYS A 457 -29.04 55.15 21.55
N VAL A 458 -29.32 53.92 21.98
CA VAL A 458 -30.54 53.20 21.58
C VAL A 458 -31.78 53.91 22.12
N GLU A 459 -31.74 54.40 23.36
CA GLU A 459 -32.83 55.17 23.96
C GLU A 459 -33.07 56.49 23.24
N GLN A 460 -31.99 57.20 22.86
CA GLN A 460 -32.08 58.44 22.07
C GLN A 460 -32.71 58.21 20.69
N GLU A 461 -32.34 57.15 19.97
CA GLU A 461 -32.94 56.82 18.67
C GLU A 461 -34.40 56.33 18.79
N ARG A 462 -34.81 55.77 19.94
CA ARG A 462 -36.21 55.39 20.21
C ARG A 462 -37.12 56.58 20.53
N GLN A 463 -36.57 57.64 21.14
CA GLN A 463 -37.32 58.85 21.51
C GLN A 463 -37.41 59.88 20.38
N ARG A 464 -36.80 59.63 19.21
CA ARG A 464 -36.92 60.50 18.04
C ARG A 464 -38.31 60.45 17.43
N GLU A 465 -38.96 61.61 17.35
CA GLU A 465 -40.35 61.76 16.84
C GLU A 465 -40.46 61.64 15.30
N ASP A 466 -39.35 61.71 14.55
CA ASP A 466 -39.33 61.67 13.07
C ASP A 466 -39.63 60.28 12.45
N GLY A 467 -39.84 59.23 13.26
CA GLY A 467 -40.17 57.87 12.79
C GLY A 467 -39.08 57.15 11.99
N LYS A 468 -37.87 57.71 11.90
CA LYS A 468 -36.74 57.20 11.08
C LYS A 468 -35.48 56.83 11.89
N GLY A 469 -35.66 56.32 13.11
CA GLY A 469 -34.56 55.82 13.94
C GLY A 469 -34.21 54.36 13.62
N LEU A 470 -32.93 54.05 13.37
CA LEU A 470 -32.46 52.69 13.13
C LEU A 470 -31.89 52.09 14.42
N VAL A 471 -32.58 51.10 14.99
CA VAL A 471 -32.10 50.36 16.17
C VAL A 471 -31.64 48.97 15.75
N ILE A 472 -30.34 48.70 15.90
CA ILE A 472 -29.76 47.38 15.63
C ILE A 472 -30.13 46.45 16.79
N LEU A 473 -31.02 45.49 16.57
CA LEU A 473 -31.42 44.53 17.60
C LEU A 473 -30.36 43.45 17.85
N LEU A 474 -29.74 42.97 16.78
CA LEU A 474 -28.74 41.90 16.82
C LEU A 474 -27.80 42.07 15.61
N ALA A 475 -26.51 41.96 15.85
CA ALA A 475 -25.50 41.91 14.81
C ALA A 475 -24.47 40.83 15.15
N ARG A 476 -24.25 39.92 14.21
CA ARG A 476 -23.34 38.78 14.36
C ARG A 476 -22.29 38.85 13.26
N TYR A 477 -21.03 38.63 13.61
CA TYR A 477 -19.90 38.59 12.69
C TYR A 477 -19.35 37.16 12.64
N GLY A 478 -19.29 36.57 11.45
CA GLY A 478 -18.85 35.18 11.26
C GLY A 478 -19.44 34.55 10.00
N LYS A 479 -19.20 33.25 9.79
CA LYS A 479 -19.80 32.50 8.68
C LYS A 479 -21.27 32.20 8.99
N ASN A 480 -22.19 32.68 8.16
CA ASN A 480 -23.63 32.46 8.31
C ASN A 480 -23.99 30.99 7.97
N PRO A 481 -24.62 30.22 8.87
CA PRO A 481 -24.98 28.82 8.59
C PRO A 481 -26.05 28.66 7.51
N THR A 482 -26.83 29.71 7.20
CA THR A 482 -27.97 29.65 6.28
C THR A 482 -27.67 30.12 4.86
N SER A 483 -26.45 30.59 4.56
CA SER A 483 -26.07 30.88 3.17
C SER A 483 -25.78 29.57 2.43
N PRO A 484 -26.42 29.28 1.28
CA PRO A 484 -26.04 28.14 0.46
C PRO A 484 -24.56 28.27 0.08
N GLU A 485 -23.78 27.21 0.33
CA GLU A 485 -22.33 27.14 0.11
C GLU A 485 -21.97 27.46 -1.35
N SER A 486 -21.73 28.74 -1.67
CA SER A 486 -21.02 29.08 -2.89
C SER A 486 -19.52 28.90 -2.63
N ARG A 487 -19.02 27.71 -3.01
CA ARG A 487 -17.61 27.28 -3.11
C ARG A 487 -16.87 27.06 -1.78
N GLU A 488 -16.99 25.84 -1.26
CA GLU A 488 -15.92 25.26 -0.43
C GLU A 488 -14.66 24.99 -1.29
N PRO A 489 -13.45 25.30 -0.80
CA PRO A 489 -12.27 24.54 -1.19
C PRO A 489 -12.34 23.15 -0.54
N ARG A 490 -12.20 22.11 -1.37
CA ARG A 490 -12.11 20.66 -1.09
C ARG A 490 -12.10 20.24 0.41
N ARG A 491 -13.22 19.64 0.84
CA ARG A 491 -13.40 18.87 2.10
C ARG A 491 -12.47 17.66 2.26
N ASP A 492 -11.79 17.22 1.21
CA ASP A 492 -10.95 16.02 1.25
C ASP A 492 -9.70 16.16 2.14
N ASP A 493 -9.19 17.37 2.37
CA ASP A 493 -7.96 17.56 3.17
C ASP A 493 -8.21 17.64 4.68
N LEU A 494 -9.40 18.10 5.11
CA LEU A 494 -9.73 18.33 6.52
C LEU A 494 -10.32 17.08 7.18
N ASP A 495 -11.15 16.32 6.45
CA ASP A 495 -11.76 15.09 6.95
C ASP A 495 -10.74 13.95 7.06
N VAL A 496 -9.71 13.95 6.20
CA VAL A 496 -8.58 13.02 6.31
C VAL A 496 -7.70 13.36 7.52
N ALA A 497 -7.49 14.64 7.82
CA ALA A 497 -6.75 15.06 9.01
C ALA A 497 -7.50 14.75 10.31
N LEU A 498 -8.81 14.99 10.35
CA LEU A 498 -9.66 14.69 11.52
C LEU A 498 -9.83 13.18 11.75
N ARG A 499 -9.92 12.37 10.69
CA ARG A 499 -9.92 10.90 10.82
C ARG A 499 -8.57 10.35 11.28
N ALA A 500 -7.47 10.89 10.76
CA ALA A 500 -6.13 10.50 11.19
C ALA A 500 -5.84 10.87 12.66
N MET A 501 -6.41 11.97 13.16
CA MET A 501 -6.33 12.34 14.59
C MET A 501 -7.19 11.43 15.46
N ARG A 502 -8.43 11.14 15.06
CA ARG A 502 -9.35 10.29 15.84
C ARG A 502 -8.89 8.82 15.94
N GLU A 503 -8.23 8.31 14.90
CA GLU A 503 -7.62 6.97 14.91
C GLU A 503 -6.29 6.91 15.70
N GLN A 504 -5.60 8.04 15.87
CA GLN A 504 -4.41 8.13 16.72
C GLN A 504 -4.76 8.22 18.21
N ASP A 505 -5.86 8.90 18.56
CA ASP A 505 -6.31 9.01 19.95
C ASP A 505 -6.92 7.72 20.49
N LEU A 506 -7.61 6.92 19.66
CA LEU A 506 -8.11 5.59 20.08
C LEU A 506 -6.99 4.58 20.35
N ASN A 507 -5.85 4.69 19.67
CA ASN A 507 -4.70 3.82 19.90
C ASN A 507 -3.82 4.27 21.08
N ARG A 508 -4.10 5.44 21.66
CA ARG A 508 -3.37 6.00 22.81
C ARG A 508 -3.98 5.63 24.17
N ALA A 509 -5.20 5.12 24.18
CA ALA A 509 -5.93 4.75 25.41
C ALA A 509 -5.58 3.34 25.96
N ILE A 510 -4.51 2.71 25.46
CA ILE A 510 -3.97 1.45 26.02
C ILE A 510 -2.47 1.69 26.27
N GLY A 511 -2.14 2.29 27.42
CA GLY A 511 -0.76 2.50 27.83
C GLY A 511 -0.61 3.58 28.89
N ASP A 512 -0.51 3.10 30.13
CA ASP A 512 0.07 3.72 31.31
C ASP A 512 -0.67 4.92 31.94
N ASP A 513 -1.48 4.56 32.94
CA ASP A 513 -1.92 5.42 34.04
C ASP A 513 -0.71 5.82 34.91
N GLU A 514 -0.47 7.12 35.08
CA GLU A 514 0.03 7.68 36.34
C GLU A 514 -0.59 9.08 36.55
N GLU A 515 -1.33 9.19 37.66
CA GLU A 515 -1.92 10.42 38.18
C GLU A 515 -0.84 11.43 38.64
N ILE A 516 -1.13 12.74 38.51
CA ILE A 516 -1.34 13.68 39.64
C ILE A 516 -1.47 15.12 39.09
N GLY A 517 -2.60 15.78 39.41
CA GLY A 517 -2.59 17.17 39.90
C GLY A 517 -3.04 18.31 38.96
N SER A 518 -4.32 18.66 39.02
CA SER A 518 -4.87 20.01 39.38
C SER A 518 -6.25 20.21 38.75
N GLY A 519 -7.31 20.02 39.55
CA GLY A 519 -8.71 20.06 39.12
C GLY A 519 -9.25 21.45 38.71
N ASP A 520 -8.48 22.53 38.88
CA ASP A 520 -8.91 23.88 38.53
C ASP A 520 -8.58 24.30 37.08
N ASN A 521 -7.65 23.60 36.41
CA ASN A 521 -7.26 23.94 35.02
C ASN A 521 -8.18 23.31 33.96
N ILE A 522 -8.88 22.23 34.31
CA ILE A 522 -9.69 21.46 33.35
C ILE A 522 -10.99 22.20 33.00
N SER A 523 -11.65 22.81 34.00
CA SER A 523 -12.88 23.59 33.78
C SER A 523 -12.63 24.89 32.99
N GLN A 524 -11.50 25.57 33.24
CA GLN A 524 -11.12 26.76 32.46
C GLN A 524 -10.75 26.40 31.02
N GLN A 525 -10.05 25.28 30.81
CA GLN A 525 -9.72 24.80 29.46
C GLN A 525 -10.94 24.30 28.68
N GLU A 526 -11.91 23.67 29.35
CA GLU A 526 -13.18 23.25 28.74
C GLU A 526 -14.05 24.46 28.34
N GLU A 527 -14.18 25.49 29.19
CA GLU A 527 -14.88 26.73 28.84
C GLU A 527 -14.15 27.50 27.71
N GLU A 528 -12.82 27.56 27.72
CA GLU A 528 -12.01 28.18 26.66
C GLU A 528 -12.10 27.43 25.32
N ALA A 529 -12.21 26.10 25.35
CA ALA A 529 -12.42 25.25 24.17
C ALA A 529 -13.81 25.46 23.56
N GLU A 530 -14.87 25.46 24.38
CA GLU A 530 -16.24 25.76 23.92
C GLU A 530 -16.35 27.17 23.31
N LEU A 531 -15.61 28.14 23.84
CA LEU A 531 -15.55 29.50 23.30
C LEU A 531 -14.87 29.57 21.91
N LEU A 532 -13.83 28.77 21.67
CA LEU A 532 -13.14 28.68 20.37
C LEU A 532 -13.98 27.96 19.31
N GLU A 533 -14.92 27.09 19.70
CA GLU A 533 -15.83 26.39 18.79
C GLU A 533 -17.00 27.25 18.28
N GLN A 534 -17.25 28.42 18.88
CA GLN A 534 -18.33 29.32 18.47
C GLN A 534 -18.07 29.89 17.06
N ARG A 535 -18.88 29.45 16.08
CA ARG A 535 -18.77 29.83 14.66
C ARG A 535 -19.12 31.30 14.34
N TRP A 536 -19.69 32.04 15.28
CA TRP A 536 -20.13 33.43 15.12
C TRP A 536 -19.91 34.23 16.40
N ILE A 537 -19.62 35.52 16.25
CA ILE A 537 -19.30 36.46 17.34
C ILE A 537 -20.38 37.55 17.37
N ASP A 538 -20.96 37.83 18.53
CA ASP A 538 -21.90 38.94 18.69
C ASP A 538 -21.16 40.29 18.71
N VAL A 539 -21.50 41.16 17.76
CA VAL A 539 -20.91 42.49 17.58
C VAL A 539 -21.97 43.61 17.71
N THR A 540 -23.11 43.31 18.32
CA THR A 540 -24.23 44.24 18.48
C THR A 540 -23.83 45.50 19.26
N VAL A 541 -23.14 45.33 20.39
CA VAL A 541 -22.78 46.45 21.28
C VAL A 541 -21.76 47.41 20.63
N PRO A 542 -20.65 46.93 20.03
CA PRO A 542 -19.74 47.80 19.29
C PRO A 542 -20.41 48.55 18.14
N LEU A 543 -21.27 47.90 17.35
CA LEU A 543 -21.95 48.55 16.23
C LEU A 543 -22.93 49.63 16.70
N ARG A 544 -23.71 49.38 17.75
CA ARG A 544 -24.56 50.40 18.39
C ARG A 544 -23.74 51.61 18.87
N PHE A 545 -22.51 51.38 19.34
CA PHE A 545 -21.63 52.45 19.78
C PHE A 545 -21.02 53.25 18.62
N PHE A 546 -20.58 52.61 17.53
CA PHE A 546 -19.82 53.26 16.45
C PHE A 546 -20.66 53.84 15.29
N VAL A 547 -21.93 53.45 15.15
CA VAL A 547 -22.80 54.02 14.10
C VAL A 547 -22.94 55.53 14.27
N LYS A 548 -22.48 56.29 13.26
CA LYS A 548 -22.67 57.75 13.15
C LYS A 548 -23.81 58.03 12.17
N VAL A 549 -24.70 58.94 12.58
CA VAL A 549 -26.03 59.26 12.00
C VAL A 549 -26.02 59.79 10.54
N ARG A 550 -24.92 59.74 9.77
CA ARG A 550 -24.83 60.47 8.49
C ARG A 550 -24.28 59.77 7.25
N GLN A 551 -24.08 58.46 7.20
CA GLN A 551 -23.71 57.80 5.93
C GLN A 551 -24.44 56.48 5.73
N HIS A 552 -25.14 56.39 4.59
CA HIS A 552 -25.73 55.17 4.08
C HIS A 552 -24.65 54.10 3.92
N LEU A 553 -24.70 53.06 4.75
CA LEU A 553 -23.97 51.81 4.54
C LEU A 553 -25.00 50.71 4.36
N PHE A 554 -25.17 50.29 3.11
CA PHE A 554 -25.89 49.08 2.76
C PHE A 554 -25.08 47.88 3.26
N TYR A 555 -25.61 47.19 4.26
CA TYR A 555 -25.30 45.79 4.52
C TYR A 555 -26.62 45.03 4.56
N CYS A 556 -26.71 43.92 3.83
CA CYS A 556 -27.89 43.06 3.74
C CYS A 556 -28.36 42.63 5.13
N ALA A 557 -29.38 43.33 5.66
CA ALA A 557 -30.24 42.82 6.71
C ALA A 557 -31.40 42.09 6.03
N SER A 558 -31.53 40.78 6.27
CA SER A 558 -32.74 40.05 5.94
C SER A 558 -33.83 40.58 6.86
N VAL A 559 -34.74 41.39 6.31
CA VAL A 559 -35.96 41.81 7.00
C VAL A 559 -37.00 40.75 6.67
N GLU A 560 -37.27 39.84 7.62
CA GLU A 560 -38.50 39.07 7.61
C GLU A 560 -39.64 40.00 8.04
N GLY A 561 -40.68 40.07 7.21
CA GLY A 561 -41.96 40.72 7.50
C GLY A 561 -43.01 39.71 7.91
#